data_AF-A0A1W2AF08-F1
#
_entry.id   AF-A0A1W2AF08-F1
#
_cell.length_a   1.000
_cell.length_b   1.000
_cell.length_c   1.000
_cell.angle_alpha   90.00
_cell.angle_beta   90.00
_cell.angle_gamma   90.00
#
_symmetry.space_group_name_H-M   'P 1'
#
loop_
_entity.id
_entity.type
_entity.pdbx_description
1 polymer ?
#
loop_
_entity_poly.entity_id
_entity_poly.type
_entity_poly.pdbx_seq_one_letter_code
_entity_poly.pdbx_strand_id
1 'polypeptide(L)'
;MMNKRMIKSKLRCLRRILLLCLCAVMLTGSALAEDVADISGEGFDCMYYKCTLPDGRVILTGWKGTVGNYMDSRARILCLNPDMTVSWDYIDPSEGCCSFTWTALLKDGTLGVVFENSPYQTCEERKLVFFTLDGKPAGKEISLTVSNAMVNKVSASCIWQFDYLEGVGKVEELLDWEGNAILRYGKEDSIPFDGMEWMFEEEDGLVFAGRERGNNGCAKILKMDFQGSMLWENVLPLTATEAEDSSILDCIRMEDGSYVALVGEFGRVAKDGVSDYANYRLVKFSPGGRILWTNSEAFDRYPGKWFGSLVWYNGRLVTEMDKWTTGSDRDFHAKLLWMDEDGNWLGTTEVNKTPEDFPRIAKEKKPSTLGITSLIPTSGGLWALIDYEAEKSTHLKQMDTKDDYLVKVPEL
;
A
#
# COMPACT_ATOMS: atom_id res chain seq x y z
N MET A 1 64.62 10.93 28.48
CA MET A 1 63.74 11.71 27.57
C MET A 1 63.20 10.79 26.47
N MET A 2 62.08 10.10 26.73
CA MET A 2 61.43 9.30 25.69
C MET A 2 60.67 10.23 24.73
N ASN A 3 60.89 9.98 23.45
CA ASN A 3 60.78 10.95 22.36
C ASN A 3 59.31 11.34 22.09
N LYS A 4 58.90 12.58 22.41
CA LYS A 4 57.52 13.10 22.19
C LYS A 4 57.03 12.92 20.74
N ARG A 5 57.93 12.84 19.76
CA ARG A 5 57.61 12.52 18.36
C ARG A 5 57.10 11.08 18.16
N MET A 6 57.70 10.12 18.87
CA MET A 6 57.35 8.71 18.75
C MET A 6 55.95 8.42 19.34
N ILE A 7 55.61 9.11 20.43
CA ILE A 7 54.27 9.04 21.04
C ILE A 7 53.21 9.61 20.07
N LYS A 8 53.47 10.76 19.44
CA LYS A 8 52.55 11.35 18.44
C LYS A 8 52.34 10.46 17.21
N SER A 9 53.38 9.77 16.74
CA SER A 9 53.28 8.85 15.60
C SER A 9 52.43 7.62 15.93
N LYS A 10 52.64 7.01 17.11
CA LYS A 10 51.85 5.86 17.56
C LYS A 10 50.38 6.22 17.77
N LEU A 11 50.08 7.40 18.32
CA LEU A 11 48.71 7.87 18.52
C LEU A 11 47.96 8.12 17.19
N ARG A 12 48.65 8.61 16.15
CA ARG A 12 48.06 8.75 14.81
C ARG A 12 47.77 7.40 14.16
N CYS A 13 48.67 6.42 14.33
CA CYS A 13 48.47 5.07 13.81
C CYS A 13 47.25 4.41 14.48
N LEU A 14 47.17 4.49 15.82
CA LEU A 14 46.05 3.94 16.58
C LEU A 14 44.70 4.56 16.20
N ARG A 15 44.64 5.89 15.99
CA ARG A 15 43.41 6.56 15.53
C ARG A 15 42.97 6.10 14.15
N ARG A 16 43.91 5.89 13.22
CA ARG A 16 43.60 5.38 11.87
C ARG A 16 43.09 3.95 11.90
N ILE A 17 43.68 3.10 12.75
CA ILE A 17 43.22 1.72 12.96
C ILE A 17 41.82 1.72 13.56
N LEU A 18 41.56 2.52 14.60
CA LEU A 18 40.23 2.64 15.20
C LEU A 18 39.18 3.15 14.21
N LEU A 19 39.53 4.13 13.38
CA LEU A 19 38.64 4.63 12.32
C LEU A 19 38.35 3.55 11.28
N LEU A 20 39.37 2.80 10.84
CA LEU A 20 39.20 1.68 9.91
C LEU A 20 38.38 0.54 10.51
N CYS A 21 38.57 0.21 11.79
CA CYS A 21 37.75 -0.78 12.49
C CYS A 21 36.31 -0.30 12.63
N LEU A 22 36.08 0.99 12.93
CA LEU A 22 34.73 1.55 12.97
C LEU A 22 34.07 1.52 11.59
N CYS A 23 34.79 1.92 10.53
CA CYS A 23 34.31 1.81 9.15
C CYS A 23 34.02 0.36 8.77
N ALA A 24 34.90 -0.59 9.14
CA ALA A 24 34.67 -2.01 8.88
C ALA A 24 33.44 -2.54 9.63
N VAL A 25 33.25 -2.19 10.91
CA VAL A 25 32.08 -2.58 11.69
C VAL A 25 30.80 -1.97 11.11
N MET A 26 30.82 -0.70 10.68
CA MET A 26 29.66 -0.07 10.03
C MET A 26 29.38 -0.68 8.65
N LEU A 27 30.41 -1.02 7.87
CA LEU A 27 30.25 -1.69 6.57
C LEU A 27 29.76 -3.14 6.73
N THR A 28 30.22 -3.87 7.75
CA THR A 28 29.73 -5.23 8.03
C THR A 28 28.32 -5.23 8.61
N GLY A 29 27.94 -4.20 9.39
CA GLY A 29 26.58 -4.04 9.90
C GLY A 29 25.58 -3.75 8.78
N SER A 30 25.94 -2.89 7.82
CA SER A 30 25.11 -2.61 6.64
C SER A 30 25.03 -3.78 5.66
N ALA A 31 26.04 -4.66 5.61
CA ALA A 31 26.02 -5.87 4.78
C ALA A 31 25.31 -7.07 5.46
N LEU A 32 24.99 -6.96 6.74
CA LEU A 32 24.23 -7.93 7.53
C LEU A 32 22.82 -7.43 7.89
N ALA A 33 22.39 -6.30 7.31
CA ALA A 33 21.00 -5.88 7.42
C ALA A 33 20.13 -7.03 6.91
N GLU A 34 19.23 -7.51 7.77
CA GLU A 34 18.33 -8.60 7.40
C GLU A 34 17.48 -8.13 6.20
N ASP A 35 17.60 -8.82 5.06
CA ASP A 35 16.78 -8.55 3.88
C ASP A 35 15.32 -9.02 4.07
N VAL A 36 14.97 -9.48 5.28
CA VAL A 36 13.64 -9.85 5.73
C VAL A 36 13.45 -9.29 7.14
N ALA A 37 12.41 -8.51 7.36
CA ALA A 37 12.01 -8.04 8.68
C ALA A 37 10.64 -8.63 9.05
N ASP A 38 10.59 -9.35 10.17
CA ASP A 38 9.34 -9.82 10.78
C ASP A 38 8.71 -8.69 11.58
N ILE A 39 7.53 -8.25 11.15
CA ILE A 39 6.76 -7.18 11.82
C ILE A 39 5.57 -7.72 12.61
N SER A 40 5.42 -9.03 12.65
CA SER A 40 4.31 -9.72 13.30
C SER A 40 4.59 -9.89 14.81
N GLY A 41 3.58 -9.63 15.64
CA GLY A 41 3.59 -9.90 17.07
C GLY A 41 3.08 -11.31 17.40
N GLU A 42 3.13 -11.73 18.66
CA GLU A 42 2.54 -13.02 19.06
C GLU A 42 1.07 -13.13 18.64
N GLY A 43 0.68 -14.27 18.04
CA GLY A 43 -0.66 -14.52 17.53
C GLY A 43 -0.71 -14.49 16.01
N PHE A 44 -1.64 -13.73 15.45
CA PHE A 44 -1.67 -13.38 14.03
C PHE A 44 -1.70 -11.86 13.88
N ASP A 45 -1.23 -11.36 12.74
CA ASP A 45 -1.25 -9.95 12.36
C ASP A 45 -1.78 -9.79 10.95
N CYS A 46 -2.45 -8.68 10.68
CA CYS A 46 -2.88 -8.30 9.35
C CYS A 46 -2.71 -6.78 9.22
N MET A 47 -1.65 -6.38 8.55
CA MET A 47 -1.18 -5.01 8.45
C MET A 47 -1.17 -4.56 6.99
N TYR A 48 -1.52 -3.30 6.78
CA TYR A 48 -1.54 -2.68 5.47
C TYR A 48 -0.73 -1.40 5.51
N TYR A 49 0.10 -1.20 4.49
CA TYR A 49 0.75 0.08 4.28
C TYR A 49 -0.28 1.19 4.05
N LYS A 50 -0.10 2.32 4.76
CA LYS A 50 -0.99 3.49 4.64
C LYS A 50 -0.28 4.71 4.10
N CYS A 51 0.88 5.06 4.68
CA CYS A 51 1.65 6.20 4.20
C CYS A 51 3.09 6.18 4.72
N THR A 52 3.92 7.01 4.08
CA THR A 52 5.25 7.40 4.56
C THR A 52 5.18 8.83 5.10
N LEU A 53 5.64 9.04 6.33
CA LEU A 53 5.73 10.34 6.97
C LEU A 53 6.81 11.21 6.31
N PRO A 54 6.76 12.55 6.47
CA PRO A 54 7.76 13.46 5.90
C PRO A 54 9.21 13.19 6.32
N ASP A 55 9.41 12.53 7.48
CA ASP A 55 10.74 12.13 7.98
C ASP A 55 11.18 10.75 7.49
N GLY A 56 10.42 10.11 6.61
CA GLY A 56 10.71 8.81 6.00
C GLY A 56 10.25 7.60 6.81
N ARG A 57 9.64 7.81 7.99
CA ARG A 57 9.02 6.71 8.74
C ARG A 57 7.79 6.19 8.02
N VAL A 58 7.51 4.90 8.15
CA VAL A 58 6.40 4.21 7.50
C VAL A 58 5.30 3.92 8.52
N ILE A 59 4.04 4.13 8.13
CA ILE A 59 2.86 3.78 8.92
C ILE A 59 2.14 2.59 8.29
N LEU A 60 1.99 1.53 9.10
CA LEU A 60 1.15 0.39 8.81
C LEU A 60 -0.03 0.38 9.79
N THR A 61 -1.22 0.05 9.30
CA THR A 61 -2.37 -0.18 10.19
C THR A 61 -3.09 -1.48 9.88
N GLY A 62 -3.78 -1.99 10.88
CA GLY A 62 -4.64 -3.13 10.72
C GLY A 62 -5.05 -3.69 12.07
N TRP A 63 -4.85 -4.98 12.26
CA TRP A 63 -5.24 -5.66 13.49
C TRP A 63 -4.33 -6.83 13.81
N LYS A 64 -4.38 -7.24 15.07
CA LYS A 64 -3.71 -8.44 15.59
C LYS A 64 -4.63 -9.21 16.50
N GLY A 65 -4.43 -10.50 16.69
CA GLY A 65 -5.24 -11.27 17.65
C GLY A 65 -4.69 -12.67 17.90
N THR A 66 -5.49 -13.50 18.54
CA THR A 66 -5.14 -14.91 18.78
C THR A 66 -5.47 -15.75 17.55
N VAL A 67 -4.53 -16.61 17.16
CA VAL A 67 -4.70 -17.66 16.14
C VAL A 67 -6.04 -18.37 16.36
N GLY A 68 -6.90 -18.35 15.34
CA GLY A 68 -8.19 -19.04 15.35
C GLY A 68 -9.31 -18.35 16.10
N ASN A 69 -9.10 -17.12 16.60
CA ASN A 69 -10.11 -16.38 17.36
C ASN A 69 -10.28 -14.93 16.89
N TYR A 70 -10.98 -14.69 15.78
CA TYR A 70 -11.08 -13.34 15.20
C TYR A 70 -11.83 -12.34 16.07
N MET A 71 -12.66 -12.87 16.95
CA MET A 71 -13.45 -12.11 17.92
C MET A 71 -12.62 -11.46 19.01
N ASP A 72 -11.32 -11.78 19.12
CA ASP A 72 -10.39 -11.12 20.04
C ASP A 72 -9.38 -10.20 19.36
N SER A 73 -9.58 -9.86 18.08
CA SER A 73 -8.67 -8.97 17.38
C SER A 73 -8.67 -7.55 17.96
N ARG A 74 -7.47 -6.97 18.03
CA ARG A 74 -7.22 -5.61 18.51
C ARG A 74 -6.68 -4.78 17.36
N ALA A 75 -7.18 -3.55 17.25
CA ALA A 75 -6.69 -2.61 16.26
C ALA A 75 -5.23 -2.26 16.56
N ARG A 76 -4.38 -2.25 15.53
CA ARG A 76 -2.93 -2.00 15.66
C ARG A 76 -2.45 -0.93 14.69
N ILE A 77 -1.56 -0.06 15.16
CA ILE A 77 -0.80 0.89 14.34
C ILE A 77 0.68 0.64 14.62
N LEU A 78 1.44 0.38 13.57
CA LEU A 78 2.87 0.16 13.64
C LEU A 78 3.59 1.27 12.87
N CYS A 79 4.54 1.92 13.52
CA CYS A 79 5.43 2.87 12.87
C CYS A 79 6.84 2.30 12.77
N LEU A 80 7.39 2.30 11.56
CA LEU A 80 8.72 1.82 11.27
C LEU A 80 9.63 2.98 10.88
N ASN A 81 10.89 2.90 11.29
CA ASN A 81 11.95 3.76 10.78
C ASN A 81 12.23 3.45 9.29
N PRO A 82 12.92 4.34 8.55
CA PRO A 82 13.26 4.08 7.15
C PRO A 82 14.05 2.79 6.89
N ASP A 83 14.74 2.27 7.91
CA ASP A 83 15.47 1.00 7.90
C ASP A 83 14.60 -0.21 8.32
N MET A 84 13.29 -0.02 8.43
CA MET A 84 12.27 -0.98 8.84
C MET A 84 12.35 -1.45 10.31
N THR A 85 13.21 -0.85 11.13
CA THR A 85 13.16 -1.08 12.58
C THR A 85 11.93 -0.44 13.21
N VAL A 86 11.37 -1.04 14.26
CA VAL A 86 10.18 -0.49 14.94
C VAL A 86 10.52 0.82 15.63
N SER A 87 9.81 1.90 15.27
CA SER A 87 9.85 3.19 15.97
C SER A 87 8.91 3.16 17.18
N TRP A 88 7.66 2.77 16.97
CA TRP A 88 6.66 2.56 18.01
C TRP A 88 5.54 1.64 17.51
N ASP A 89 4.82 1.02 18.45
CA ASP A 89 3.75 0.07 18.19
C ASP A 89 2.60 0.36 19.16
N TYR A 90 1.42 0.65 18.62
CA TYR A 90 0.21 0.93 19.40
C TYR A 90 -0.82 -0.16 19.14
N ILE A 91 -1.33 -0.73 20.23
CA ILE A 91 -2.41 -1.72 20.23
C ILE A 91 -3.56 -1.13 21.03
N ASP A 92 -4.73 -1.04 20.39
CA ASP A 92 -5.91 -0.49 21.03
C ASP A 92 -6.42 -1.44 22.13
N PRO A 93 -6.80 -0.92 23.32
CA PRO A 93 -7.25 -1.76 24.42
C PRO A 93 -8.69 -2.28 24.22
N SER A 94 -9.46 -1.76 23.26
CA SER A 94 -10.87 -2.13 23.09
C SER A 94 -11.04 -3.61 22.78
N GLU A 95 -12.01 -4.24 23.43
CA GLU A 95 -12.34 -5.64 23.17
C GLU A 95 -13.28 -5.79 21.97
N GLY A 96 -13.16 -6.91 21.26
CA GLY A 96 -14.02 -7.25 20.12
C GLY A 96 -13.20 -7.63 18.89
N CYS A 97 -13.79 -7.42 17.72
CA CYS A 97 -13.13 -7.63 16.43
C CYS A 97 -12.72 -6.25 15.87
N CYS A 98 -11.63 -5.70 16.41
CA CYS A 98 -11.25 -4.31 16.18
C CYS A 98 -10.15 -4.18 15.11
N SER A 99 -10.23 -3.14 14.27
CA SER A 99 -9.19 -2.82 13.28
C SER A 99 -9.02 -1.32 13.05
N PHE A 100 -7.81 -0.92 12.65
CA PHE A 100 -7.54 0.39 12.07
C PHE A 100 -7.39 0.26 10.55
N THR A 101 -8.36 0.76 9.78
CA THR A 101 -8.50 0.44 8.35
C THR A 101 -7.94 1.51 7.42
N TRP A 102 -8.02 2.78 7.78
CA TRP A 102 -7.56 3.90 6.97
C TRP A 102 -6.81 4.92 7.82
N THR A 103 -5.76 5.54 7.27
CA THR A 103 -4.95 6.54 7.99
C THR A 103 -4.49 7.63 7.04
N ALA A 104 -4.50 8.88 7.52
CA ALA A 104 -3.88 10.01 6.84
C ALA A 104 -3.08 10.87 7.82
N LEU A 105 -1.99 11.47 7.35
CA LEU A 105 -1.32 12.57 8.03
C LEU A 105 -2.12 13.86 7.78
N LEU A 106 -2.64 14.45 8.84
CA LEU A 106 -3.48 15.64 8.77
C LEU A 106 -2.64 16.91 8.71
N LYS A 107 -3.27 18.01 8.28
CA LYS A 107 -2.63 19.33 8.13
C LYS A 107 -2.10 19.90 9.45
N ASP A 108 -2.64 19.46 10.59
CA ASP A 108 -2.18 19.86 11.92
C ASP A 108 -0.98 19.05 12.44
N GLY A 109 -0.51 18.06 11.67
CA GLY A 109 0.60 17.18 12.03
C GLY A 109 0.21 15.96 12.87
N THR A 110 -1.09 15.69 13.06
CA THR A 110 -1.57 14.44 13.68
C THR A 110 -1.88 13.37 12.64
N LEU A 111 -1.94 12.11 13.07
CA LEU A 111 -2.49 11.02 12.25
C LEU A 111 -3.98 10.88 12.57
N GLY A 112 -4.82 11.03 11.55
CA GLY A 112 -6.23 10.66 11.62
C GLY A 112 -6.40 9.20 11.18
N VAL A 113 -7.10 8.40 11.97
CA VAL A 113 -7.25 6.96 11.76
C VAL A 113 -8.70 6.54 11.89
N VAL A 114 -9.19 5.71 10.97
CA VAL A 114 -10.52 5.09 11.05
C VAL A 114 -10.42 3.81 11.86
N PHE A 115 -11.14 3.78 12.99
CA PHE A 115 -11.33 2.60 13.83
C PHE A 115 -12.67 1.95 13.52
N GLU A 116 -12.68 0.62 13.43
CA GLU A 116 -13.88 -0.18 13.28
C GLU A 116 -13.87 -1.36 14.26
N ASN A 117 -15.01 -1.60 14.92
CA ASN A 117 -15.28 -2.81 15.68
C ASN A 117 -16.43 -3.56 15.01
N SER A 118 -16.12 -4.72 14.43
CA SER A 118 -17.04 -5.48 13.58
C SER A 118 -17.17 -6.95 13.99
N PRO A 119 -17.68 -7.25 15.21
CA PRO A 119 -17.93 -8.63 15.61
C PRO A 119 -18.89 -9.30 14.61
N TYR A 120 -18.62 -10.57 14.26
CA TYR A 120 -19.43 -11.33 13.30
C TYR A 120 -19.62 -10.64 11.93
N GLN A 121 -18.65 -9.83 11.49
CA GLN A 121 -18.69 -9.08 10.22
C GLN A 121 -19.83 -8.04 10.14
N THR A 122 -20.38 -7.65 11.29
CA THR A 122 -21.34 -6.55 11.39
C THR A 122 -20.66 -5.40 12.11
N CYS A 123 -20.52 -4.25 11.45
CA CYS A 123 -19.93 -3.07 12.07
C CYS A 123 -20.84 -2.59 13.21
N GLU A 124 -20.37 -2.68 14.44
CA GLU A 124 -21.09 -2.22 15.64
C GLU A 124 -20.61 -0.84 16.09
N GLU A 125 -19.34 -0.52 15.81
CA GLU A 125 -18.75 0.77 16.15
C GLU A 125 -17.82 1.23 15.03
N ARG A 126 -17.94 2.51 14.65
CA ARG A 126 -16.96 3.20 13.82
C ARG A 126 -16.67 4.57 14.41
N LYS A 127 -15.39 4.92 14.50
CA LYS A 127 -14.96 6.23 14.97
C LYS A 127 -13.67 6.70 14.29
N LEU A 128 -13.46 8.01 14.30
CA LEU A 128 -12.18 8.64 13.98
C LEU A 128 -11.38 8.77 15.27
N VAL A 129 -10.15 8.27 15.25
CA VAL A 129 -9.20 8.34 16.35
C VAL A 129 -7.96 9.07 15.87
N PHE A 130 -7.36 9.88 16.75
CA PHE A 130 -6.23 10.74 16.38
C PHE A 130 -4.99 10.37 17.19
N PHE A 131 -3.84 10.37 16.53
CA PHE A 131 -2.55 10.05 17.14
C PHE A 131 -1.52 11.14 16.87
N THR A 132 -0.65 11.37 17.84
CA THR A 132 0.57 12.13 17.62
C THR A 132 1.58 11.32 16.79
N LEU A 133 2.56 11.97 16.17
CA LEU A 133 3.59 11.28 15.38
C LEU A 133 4.54 10.40 16.20
N ASP A 134 4.53 10.51 17.54
CA ASP A 134 5.21 9.60 18.46
C ASP A 134 4.31 8.45 18.94
N GLY A 135 3.14 8.24 18.32
CA GLY A 135 2.29 7.07 18.51
C GLY A 135 1.34 7.12 19.70
N LYS A 136 1.12 8.30 20.30
CA LYS A 136 0.22 8.44 21.45
C LYS A 136 -1.17 8.88 20.98
N PRO A 137 -2.25 8.32 21.56
CA PRO A 137 -3.60 8.85 21.36
C PRO A 137 -3.65 10.34 21.73
N ALA A 138 -4.21 11.17 20.85
CA ALA A 138 -4.41 12.59 21.07
C ALA A 138 -5.62 12.90 21.97
N GLY A 139 -6.39 11.86 22.35
CA GLY A 139 -7.53 11.97 23.27
C GLY A 139 -8.83 12.49 22.64
N LYS A 140 -8.81 12.87 21.35
CA LYS A 140 -10.01 13.17 20.56
C LYS A 140 -10.50 11.88 19.91
N GLU A 141 -11.79 11.60 20.02
CA GLU A 141 -12.48 10.56 19.26
C GLU A 141 -13.78 11.14 18.70
N ILE A 142 -14.15 10.73 17.49
CA ILE A 142 -15.36 11.20 16.82
C ILE A 142 -16.13 9.99 16.33
N SER A 143 -17.28 9.72 16.95
CA SER A 143 -18.16 8.64 16.51
C SER A 143 -18.72 8.96 15.13
N LEU A 144 -18.57 8.03 14.20
CA LEU A 144 -19.26 8.08 12.93
C LEU A 144 -20.59 7.32 13.06
N THR A 145 -21.56 7.67 12.22
CA THR A 145 -22.83 6.95 12.21
C THR A 145 -22.58 5.53 11.73
N VAL A 146 -22.88 4.56 12.60
CA VAL A 146 -22.83 3.14 12.28
C VAL A 146 -23.98 2.84 11.33
N SER A 147 -23.63 2.74 10.06
CA SER A 147 -24.48 2.36 8.94
C SER A 147 -23.74 1.30 8.14
N ASN A 148 -24.36 0.75 7.09
CA ASN A 148 -23.65 -0.10 6.14
C ASN A 148 -22.63 0.68 5.29
N ALA A 149 -22.41 1.97 5.59
CA ALA A 149 -21.36 2.75 4.97
C ALA A 149 -20.01 2.05 5.12
N MET A 150 -19.18 2.12 4.10
CA MET A 150 -17.80 1.65 4.09
C MET A 150 -16.91 2.84 3.74
N VAL A 151 -15.88 3.07 4.56
CA VAL A 151 -14.83 4.02 4.18
C VAL A 151 -14.00 3.38 3.07
N ASN A 152 -13.83 4.11 1.97
CA ASN A 152 -13.10 3.62 0.80
C ASN A 152 -11.70 4.25 0.70
N LYS A 153 -11.55 5.56 0.94
CA LYS A 153 -10.25 6.26 0.88
C LYS A 153 -10.22 7.44 1.84
N VAL A 154 -9.02 7.89 2.18
CA VAL A 154 -8.79 9.07 3.04
C VAL A 154 -7.66 9.93 2.50
N SER A 155 -7.70 11.22 2.82
CA SER A 155 -6.61 12.18 2.62
C SER A 155 -6.45 13.07 3.86
N ALA A 156 -5.53 14.03 3.80
CA ALA A 156 -5.27 14.95 4.90
C ALA A 156 -6.47 15.82 5.30
N SER A 157 -7.38 16.11 4.37
CA SER A 157 -8.55 16.95 4.60
C SER A 157 -9.86 16.19 4.75
N CYS A 158 -9.96 14.97 4.20
CA CYS A 158 -11.26 14.33 4.06
C CYS A 158 -11.22 12.80 4.00
N ILE A 159 -12.41 12.23 4.18
CA ILE A 159 -12.69 10.79 4.16
C ILE A 159 -13.76 10.55 3.09
N TRP A 160 -13.49 9.64 2.16
CA TRP A 160 -14.47 9.19 1.18
C TRP A 160 -15.11 7.89 1.64
N GLN A 161 -16.42 7.87 1.75
CA GLN A 161 -17.20 6.68 2.10
C GLN A 161 -18.37 6.46 1.14
N PHE A 162 -18.89 5.25 1.09
CA PHE A 162 -20.13 4.94 0.39
C PHE A 162 -21.03 4.02 1.22
N ASP A 163 -22.34 4.15 1.07
CA ASP A 163 -23.36 3.32 1.71
C ASP A 163 -24.36 2.80 0.67
N TYR A 164 -25.00 1.67 0.93
CA TYR A 164 -26.10 1.12 0.15
C TYR A 164 -27.40 1.22 0.93
N LEU A 165 -28.15 2.29 0.67
CA LEU A 165 -29.42 2.55 1.35
C LEU A 165 -30.58 1.90 0.60
N GLU A 166 -31.44 1.18 1.34
CA GLU A 166 -32.63 0.54 0.79
C GLU A 166 -33.55 1.59 0.13
N GLY A 167 -34.02 1.31 -1.09
CA GLY A 167 -34.87 2.21 -1.88
C GLY A 167 -34.17 3.43 -2.50
N VAL A 168 -32.98 3.80 -2.03
CA VAL A 168 -32.18 4.94 -2.54
C VAL A 168 -31.04 4.47 -3.44
N GLY A 169 -30.40 3.35 -3.13
CA GLY A 169 -29.22 2.83 -3.83
C GLY A 169 -27.89 3.29 -3.20
N LYS A 170 -26.81 3.24 -3.98
CA LYS A 170 -25.48 3.69 -3.54
C LYS A 170 -25.50 5.20 -3.27
N VAL A 171 -25.07 5.60 -2.08
CA VAL A 171 -24.83 6.98 -1.68
C VAL A 171 -23.35 7.12 -1.38
N GLU A 172 -22.73 8.18 -1.86
CA GLU A 172 -21.30 8.45 -1.61
C GLU A 172 -21.15 9.79 -0.89
N GLU A 173 -20.24 9.86 0.07
CA GLU A 173 -20.05 11.04 0.90
C GLU A 173 -18.57 11.35 1.06
N LEU A 174 -18.27 12.65 0.98
CA LEU A 174 -17.00 13.20 1.42
C LEU A 174 -17.22 13.81 2.80
N LEU A 175 -16.56 13.27 3.81
CA LEU A 175 -16.60 13.77 5.18
C LEU A 175 -15.31 14.52 5.50
N ASP A 176 -15.38 15.51 6.38
CA ASP A 176 -14.19 16.04 7.05
C ASP A 176 -13.73 15.11 8.19
N TRP A 177 -12.56 15.40 8.77
CA TRP A 177 -12.06 14.71 9.97
C TRP A 177 -12.79 15.11 11.26
N GLU A 178 -13.91 15.83 11.17
CA GLU A 178 -14.85 16.05 12.26
C GLU A 178 -16.14 15.23 12.10
N GLY A 179 -16.22 14.40 11.06
CA GLY A 179 -17.39 13.57 10.74
C GLY A 179 -18.53 14.34 10.07
N ASN A 180 -18.32 15.60 9.68
CA ASN A 180 -19.32 16.39 8.97
C ASN A 180 -19.24 16.10 7.47
N ALA A 181 -20.39 15.92 6.83
CA ALA A 181 -20.46 15.80 5.38
C ALA A 181 -20.11 17.14 4.70
N ILE A 182 -19.08 17.11 3.86
CA ILE A 182 -18.68 18.18 2.95
C ILE A 182 -19.52 18.09 1.67
N LEU A 183 -19.60 16.88 1.10
CA LEU A 183 -20.36 16.57 -0.12
C LEU A 183 -21.10 15.25 0.04
N ARG A 184 -22.24 15.14 -0.64
CA ARG A 184 -23.05 13.91 -0.70
C ARG A 184 -23.60 13.73 -2.10
N TYR A 185 -23.41 12.54 -2.64
CA TYR A 185 -23.90 12.11 -3.93
C TYR A 185 -24.94 11.00 -3.78
N GLY A 186 -26.09 11.18 -4.41
CA GLY A 186 -27.13 10.16 -4.50
C GLY A 186 -26.96 9.24 -5.72
N LYS A 187 -27.93 8.36 -5.93
CA LYS A 187 -27.93 7.40 -7.05
C LYS A 187 -27.86 8.05 -8.44
N GLU A 188 -28.47 9.23 -8.60
CA GLU A 188 -28.51 9.95 -9.89
C GLU A 188 -27.31 10.88 -10.10
N ASP A 189 -26.61 11.26 -9.02
CA ASP A 189 -25.50 12.23 -9.03
C ASP A 189 -24.16 11.60 -8.63
N SER A 190 -24.07 10.27 -8.52
CA SER A 190 -22.83 9.58 -8.11
C SER A 190 -21.64 10.00 -8.97
N ILE A 191 -20.46 10.06 -8.36
CA ILE A 191 -19.24 10.21 -9.16
C ILE A 191 -19.18 9.03 -10.16
N PRO A 192 -18.85 9.28 -11.44
CA PRO A 192 -18.88 8.24 -12.48
C PRO A 192 -17.70 7.25 -12.37
N PHE A 193 -17.48 6.68 -11.17
CA PHE A 193 -16.56 5.57 -10.91
C PHE A 193 -17.30 4.31 -10.48
N ASP A 194 -16.83 3.18 -11.00
CA ASP A 194 -17.14 1.84 -10.52
C ASP A 194 -15.84 1.20 -10.06
N GLY A 195 -15.58 1.19 -8.74
CA GLY A 195 -14.27 0.82 -8.20
C GLY A 195 -13.28 1.98 -8.27
N MET A 196 -13.44 2.95 -7.37
CA MET A 196 -12.46 4.02 -7.16
C MET A 196 -11.28 3.44 -6.38
N GLU A 197 -10.16 3.25 -7.07
CA GLU A 197 -8.97 2.59 -6.50
C GLU A 197 -7.99 3.58 -5.87
N TRP A 198 -7.95 4.84 -6.33
CA TRP A 198 -6.96 5.83 -5.89
C TRP A 198 -7.56 7.22 -5.70
N MET A 199 -7.05 7.94 -4.69
CA MET A 199 -7.44 9.31 -4.35
C MET A 199 -6.21 10.12 -3.90
N PHE A 200 -6.00 11.28 -4.51
CA PHE A 200 -4.93 12.22 -4.14
C PHE A 200 -5.52 13.59 -3.80
N GLU A 201 -5.01 14.22 -2.75
CA GLU A 201 -5.37 15.59 -2.41
C GLU A 201 -4.44 16.60 -3.09
N GLU A 202 -5.03 17.59 -3.73
CA GLU A 202 -4.39 18.76 -4.29
C GLU A 202 -4.90 20.03 -3.58
N GLU A 203 -4.20 21.16 -3.78
CA GLU A 203 -4.54 22.42 -3.12
C GLU A 203 -6.00 22.88 -3.41
N ASP A 204 -6.45 22.65 -4.63
CA ASP A 204 -7.74 23.06 -5.18
C ASP A 204 -8.75 21.92 -5.30
N GLY A 205 -8.46 20.71 -4.79
CA GLY A 205 -9.41 19.60 -4.89
C GLY A 205 -8.83 18.21 -4.71
N LEU A 206 -9.50 17.23 -5.30
CA LEU A 206 -9.18 15.82 -5.22
C LEU A 206 -9.05 15.22 -6.63
N VAL A 207 -8.01 14.41 -6.83
CA VAL A 207 -7.81 13.60 -8.03
C VAL A 207 -8.17 12.16 -7.72
N PHE A 208 -8.96 11.56 -8.61
CA PHE A 208 -9.44 10.20 -8.49
C PHE A 208 -9.02 9.39 -9.70
N ALA A 209 -8.60 8.14 -9.46
CA ALA A 209 -8.24 7.20 -10.52
C ALA A 209 -8.83 5.81 -10.24
N GLY A 210 -9.27 5.14 -11.30
CA GLY A 210 -9.90 3.83 -11.23
C GLY A 210 -10.59 3.49 -12.55
N ARG A 211 -11.85 3.04 -12.47
CA ARG A 211 -12.64 2.61 -13.61
C ARG A 211 -13.94 3.39 -13.75
N GLU A 212 -14.29 3.73 -14.99
CA GLU A 212 -15.52 4.45 -15.32
C GLU A 212 -16.77 3.61 -15.03
N ARG A 213 -17.77 4.27 -14.43
CA ARG A 213 -19.11 3.69 -14.28
C ARG A 213 -19.88 3.76 -15.60
N GLY A 214 -20.04 2.63 -16.30
CA GLY A 214 -20.86 2.54 -17.52
C GLY A 214 -20.17 1.85 -18.70
N ASN A 215 -20.52 2.26 -19.93
CA ASN A 215 -20.16 1.60 -21.19
C ASN A 215 -18.71 1.09 -21.24
N ASN A 216 -18.57 -0.24 -21.21
CA ASN A 216 -17.33 -1.00 -21.38
C ASN A 216 -16.25 -0.80 -20.30
N GLY A 217 -16.56 -0.16 -19.17
CA GLY A 217 -15.63 -0.03 -18.04
C GLY A 217 -14.26 0.51 -18.44
N CYS A 218 -14.20 1.72 -19.00
CA CYS A 218 -12.92 2.30 -19.39
C CYS A 218 -12.12 2.77 -18.16
N ALA A 219 -10.79 2.69 -18.22
CA ALA A 219 -9.91 3.28 -17.21
C ALA A 219 -10.12 4.81 -17.17
N LYS A 220 -10.23 5.39 -15.97
CA LYS A 220 -10.63 6.79 -15.79
C LYS A 220 -9.78 7.49 -14.73
N ILE A 221 -9.40 8.72 -15.01
CA ILE A 221 -8.82 9.66 -14.04
C ILE A 221 -9.52 11.02 -14.16
N LEU A 222 -9.87 11.64 -13.03
CA LEU A 222 -10.50 12.95 -13.03
C LEU A 222 -10.06 13.78 -11.83
N LYS A 223 -10.32 15.08 -11.88
CA LYS A 223 -10.18 15.99 -10.76
C LYS A 223 -11.46 16.75 -10.51
N MET A 224 -11.79 16.92 -9.24
CA MET A 224 -12.89 17.75 -8.77
C MET A 224 -12.43 18.67 -7.66
N ASP A 225 -13.07 19.83 -7.52
CA ASP A 225 -12.88 20.69 -6.34
C ASP A 225 -13.61 20.13 -5.11
N PHE A 226 -13.40 20.74 -3.95
CA PHE A 226 -14.07 20.34 -2.70
C PHE A 226 -15.56 20.72 -2.64
N GLN A 227 -16.07 21.43 -3.66
CA GLN A 227 -17.49 21.78 -3.82
C GLN A 227 -18.23 20.80 -4.74
N GLY A 228 -17.51 19.86 -5.35
CA GLY A 228 -18.07 18.84 -6.21
C GLY A 228 -17.98 19.15 -7.71
N SER A 229 -17.39 20.27 -8.09
CA SER A 229 -17.26 20.68 -9.50
C SER A 229 -16.12 19.92 -10.15
N MET A 230 -16.40 19.26 -11.28
CA MET A 230 -15.36 18.62 -12.08
C MET A 230 -14.47 19.68 -12.75
N LEU A 231 -13.17 19.61 -12.48
CA LEU A 231 -12.17 20.52 -13.05
C LEU A 231 -11.61 19.96 -14.37
N TRP A 232 -11.36 18.66 -14.44
CA TRP A 232 -10.97 17.94 -15.65
C TRP A 232 -11.23 16.44 -15.53
N GLU A 233 -11.28 15.75 -16.66
CA GLU A 233 -11.56 14.32 -16.76
C GLU A 233 -10.81 13.73 -17.96
N ASN A 234 -10.31 12.51 -17.81
CA ASN A 234 -9.86 11.67 -18.91
C ASN A 234 -10.41 10.26 -18.75
N VAL A 235 -11.10 9.80 -19.79
CA VAL A 235 -11.48 8.41 -19.98
C VAL A 235 -10.55 7.83 -21.04
N LEU A 236 -9.84 6.77 -20.69
CA LEU A 236 -8.89 6.13 -21.59
C LEU A 236 -9.63 5.08 -22.43
N PRO A 237 -9.67 5.22 -23.77
CA PRO A 237 -10.28 4.20 -24.60
C PRO A 237 -9.45 2.92 -24.53
N LEU A 238 -10.14 1.78 -24.73
CA LEU A 238 -9.49 0.50 -24.95
C LEU A 238 -8.60 0.58 -26.18
N THR A 239 -7.38 0.08 -26.06
CA THR A 239 -6.40 0.09 -27.15
C THR A 239 -6.33 -1.26 -27.86
N ALA A 240 -6.64 -2.34 -27.15
CA ALA A 240 -6.70 -3.68 -27.69
C ALA A 240 -8.09 -4.04 -28.23
N THR A 241 -8.12 -4.78 -29.33
CA THR A 241 -9.37 -5.25 -29.95
C THR A 241 -10.07 -6.36 -29.16
N GLU A 242 -9.30 -7.09 -28.35
CA GLU A 242 -9.73 -8.20 -27.51
C GLU A 242 -10.16 -7.76 -26.11
N ALA A 243 -9.85 -6.51 -25.74
CA ALA A 243 -10.27 -5.96 -24.46
C ALA A 243 -11.77 -5.67 -24.47
N GLU A 244 -12.45 -6.09 -23.41
CA GLU A 244 -13.84 -5.75 -23.11
C GLU A 244 -13.94 -4.75 -21.95
N ASP A 245 -12.84 -4.58 -21.20
CA ASP A 245 -12.78 -3.80 -19.97
C ASP A 245 -11.39 -3.20 -19.73
N SER A 246 -11.31 -2.14 -18.92
CA SER A 246 -10.04 -1.62 -18.43
C SER A 246 -10.13 -0.90 -17.09
N SER A 247 -9.02 -0.86 -16.35
CA SER A 247 -8.97 -0.12 -15.09
C SER A 247 -7.59 0.48 -14.87
N ILE A 248 -7.55 1.59 -14.13
CA ILE A 248 -6.31 2.02 -13.48
C ILE A 248 -6.09 1.13 -12.26
N LEU A 249 -5.13 0.22 -12.37
CA LEU A 249 -4.80 -0.76 -11.33
C LEU A 249 -3.99 -0.12 -10.22
N ASP A 250 -3.03 0.74 -10.60
CA ASP A 250 -2.25 1.54 -9.68
C ASP A 250 -2.02 2.94 -10.26
N CYS A 251 -1.89 3.94 -9.40
CA CYS A 251 -1.59 5.30 -9.77
C CYS A 251 -0.69 5.92 -8.71
N ILE A 252 0.31 6.68 -9.17
CA ILE A 252 1.20 7.42 -8.28
C ILE A 252 1.26 8.88 -8.68
N ARG A 253 1.41 9.75 -7.67
CA ARG A 253 1.73 11.16 -7.86
C ARG A 253 3.25 11.33 -7.86
N MET A 254 3.75 11.99 -8.90
CA MET A 254 5.17 12.29 -9.09
C MET A 254 5.56 13.61 -8.41
N GLU A 255 6.86 13.84 -8.20
CA GLU A 255 7.39 15.06 -7.56
C GLU A 255 7.05 16.35 -8.34
N ASP A 256 6.93 16.26 -9.68
CA ASP A 256 6.53 17.37 -10.55
C ASP A 256 5.01 17.64 -10.54
N GLY A 257 4.25 16.90 -9.71
CA GLY A 257 2.80 16.97 -9.61
C GLY A 257 2.06 16.24 -10.74
N SER A 258 2.77 15.58 -11.66
CA SER A 258 2.16 14.69 -12.64
C SER A 258 1.69 13.38 -11.99
N TYR A 259 0.89 12.60 -12.73
CA TYR A 259 0.43 11.29 -12.29
C TYR A 259 0.89 10.24 -13.29
N VAL A 260 1.33 9.08 -12.80
CA VAL A 260 1.62 7.92 -13.64
C VAL A 260 0.68 6.80 -13.22
N ALA A 261 -0.12 6.32 -14.17
CA ALA A 261 -1.09 5.26 -13.95
C ALA A 261 -0.65 3.98 -14.66
N LEU A 262 -0.71 2.85 -13.95
CA LEU A 262 -0.70 1.51 -14.53
C LEU A 262 -2.12 1.16 -14.96
N VAL A 263 -2.32 1.01 -16.27
CA VAL A 263 -3.60 0.68 -16.88
C VAL A 263 -3.57 -0.78 -17.31
N GLY A 264 -4.54 -1.55 -16.82
CA GLY A 264 -4.82 -2.91 -17.31
C GLY A 264 -6.03 -2.90 -18.23
N GLU A 265 -5.91 -3.56 -19.38
CA GLU A 265 -7.02 -3.86 -20.30
C GLU A 265 -7.26 -5.37 -20.30
N PHE A 266 -8.50 -5.77 -20.09
CA PHE A 266 -8.88 -7.17 -19.85
C PHE A 266 -9.92 -7.63 -20.86
N GLY A 267 -9.78 -8.86 -21.33
CA GLY A 267 -10.82 -9.51 -22.14
C GLY A 267 -11.94 -10.05 -21.26
N ARG A 268 -12.83 -10.80 -21.87
CA ARG A 268 -13.93 -11.47 -21.17
C ARG A 268 -13.40 -12.37 -20.05
N VAL A 269 -13.94 -12.19 -18.86
CA VAL A 269 -13.67 -13.05 -17.72
C VAL A 269 -14.37 -14.39 -17.92
N ALA A 270 -13.61 -15.48 -17.96
CA ALA A 270 -14.10 -16.84 -18.00
C ALA A 270 -14.82 -17.21 -16.69
N LYS A 271 -15.53 -18.35 -16.67
CA LYS A 271 -16.36 -18.76 -15.52
C LYS A 271 -15.56 -19.00 -14.24
N ASP A 272 -14.27 -19.22 -14.34
CA ASP A 272 -13.33 -19.39 -13.22
C ASP A 272 -12.80 -18.06 -12.68
N GLY A 273 -13.27 -16.91 -13.19
CA GLY A 273 -12.85 -15.59 -12.76
C GLY A 273 -11.56 -15.10 -13.42
N VAL A 274 -11.02 -15.85 -14.38
CA VAL A 274 -9.78 -15.51 -15.09
C VAL A 274 -10.12 -14.87 -16.43
N SER A 275 -9.49 -13.74 -16.76
CA SER A 275 -9.60 -13.19 -18.11
C SER A 275 -8.63 -13.91 -19.04
N ASP A 276 -9.13 -14.33 -20.21
CA ASP A 276 -8.30 -14.97 -21.25
C ASP A 276 -7.32 -13.97 -21.91
N TYR A 277 -7.45 -12.67 -21.60
CA TYR A 277 -6.62 -11.61 -22.15
C TYR A 277 -6.32 -10.55 -21.08
N ALA A 278 -5.05 -10.17 -20.96
CA ALA A 278 -4.63 -9.03 -20.16
C ALA A 278 -3.50 -8.29 -20.88
N ASN A 279 -3.64 -6.98 -21.01
CA ASN A 279 -2.63 -6.09 -21.56
C ASN A 279 -2.41 -4.91 -20.63
N TYR A 280 -1.17 -4.40 -20.59
CA TYR A 280 -0.76 -3.41 -19.62
C TYR A 280 0.00 -2.27 -20.29
N ARG A 281 -0.23 -1.07 -19.80
CA ARG A 281 0.50 0.14 -20.24
C ARG A 281 0.58 1.15 -19.12
N LEU A 282 1.61 1.98 -19.19
CA LEU A 282 1.71 3.18 -18.37
C LEU A 282 1.15 4.38 -19.12
N VAL A 283 0.45 5.25 -18.41
CA VAL A 283 -0.02 6.55 -18.92
C VAL A 283 0.41 7.64 -17.95
N LYS A 284 1.13 8.64 -18.45
CA LYS A 284 1.49 9.82 -17.66
C LYS A 284 0.56 10.99 -17.97
N PHE A 285 0.02 11.60 -16.92
CA PHE A 285 -0.86 12.76 -16.98
C PHE A 285 -0.17 13.97 -16.36
N SER A 286 -0.26 15.13 -17.02
CA SER A 286 0.11 16.40 -16.40
C SER A 286 -0.77 16.72 -15.18
N PRO A 287 -0.37 17.66 -14.30
CA PRO A 287 -1.22 18.12 -13.20
C PRO A 287 -2.61 18.62 -13.64
N GLY A 288 -2.71 19.11 -14.88
CA GLY A 288 -3.96 19.56 -15.50
C GLY A 288 -4.71 18.45 -16.27
N GLY A 289 -4.39 17.18 -16.05
CA GLY A 289 -5.07 16.03 -16.65
C GLY A 289 -4.67 15.71 -18.10
N ARG A 290 -3.91 16.55 -18.82
CA ARG A 290 -3.49 16.20 -20.19
C ARG A 290 -2.58 14.97 -20.20
N ILE A 291 -2.87 13.99 -21.06
CA ILE A 291 -1.96 12.86 -21.34
C ILE A 291 -0.65 13.39 -21.94
N LEU A 292 0.47 13.09 -21.29
CA LEU A 292 1.80 13.46 -21.74
C LEU A 292 2.41 12.38 -22.62
N TRP A 293 2.28 11.11 -22.21
CA TRP A 293 2.70 9.96 -22.98
C TRP A 293 1.94 8.69 -22.56
N THR A 294 2.04 7.65 -23.38
CA THR A 294 1.57 6.29 -23.11
C THR A 294 2.64 5.32 -23.57
N ASN A 295 2.98 4.32 -22.76
CA ASN A 295 4.06 3.37 -23.05
C ASN A 295 3.66 1.95 -22.62
N SER A 296 3.72 0.99 -23.55
CA SER A 296 3.50 -0.44 -23.29
C SER A 296 4.77 -1.29 -23.42
N GLU A 297 5.90 -0.71 -23.87
CA GLU A 297 7.07 -1.46 -24.34
C GLU A 297 7.63 -2.40 -23.28
N ALA A 298 7.65 -1.96 -22.01
CA ALA A 298 8.17 -2.77 -20.93
C ALA A 298 7.29 -4.01 -20.64
N PHE A 299 5.98 -3.90 -20.83
CA PHE A 299 5.01 -4.99 -20.60
C PHE A 299 4.93 -5.95 -21.78
N ASP A 300 5.04 -5.43 -23.01
CA ASP A 300 5.03 -6.23 -24.25
C ASP A 300 6.15 -7.29 -24.29
N ARG A 301 7.21 -7.10 -23.51
CA ARG A 301 8.31 -8.06 -23.32
C ARG A 301 7.92 -9.28 -22.49
N TYR A 302 6.81 -9.22 -21.75
CA TYR A 302 6.36 -10.23 -20.81
C TYR A 302 4.87 -10.56 -21.00
N PRO A 303 4.46 -11.07 -22.18
CA PRO A 303 3.07 -11.39 -22.45
C PRO A 303 2.54 -12.46 -21.48
N GLY A 304 1.30 -12.31 -21.05
CA GLY A 304 0.63 -13.23 -20.11
C GLY A 304 1.10 -13.11 -18.65
N LYS A 305 1.85 -12.06 -18.31
CA LYS A 305 2.15 -11.69 -16.94
C LYS A 305 1.12 -10.71 -16.40
N TRP A 306 0.87 -10.79 -15.11
CA TRP A 306 0.05 -9.82 -14.39
C TRP A 306 0.96 -8.78 -13.76
N PHE A 307 0.52 -7.53 -13.78
CA PHE A 307 1.25 -6.42 -13.17
C PHE A 307 0.35 -5.74 -12.14
N GLY A 308 0.94 -5.48 -10.97
CA GLY A 308 0.26 -4.98 -9.80
C GLY A 308 0.85 -3.65 -9.32
N SER A 309 1.23 -3.58 -8.05
CA SER A 309 1.65 -2.34 -7.39
C SER A 309 2.71 -1.56 -8.18
N LEU A 310 2.53 -0.25 -8.32
CA LEU A 310 3.41 0.69 -9.00
C LEU A 310 4.01 1.67 -7.99
N VAL A 311 5.33 1.87 -8.01
CA VAL A 311 5.99 2.89 -7.17
C VAL A 311 7.02 3.69 -7.94
N TRP A 312 7.25 4.91 -7.48
CA TRP A 312 8.42 5.70 -7.85
C TRP A 312 9.53 5.52 -6.80
N TYR A 313 10.69 5.05 -7.24
CA TYR A 313 11.84 4.81 -6.37
C TYR A 313 13.15 5.18 -7.07
N ASN A 314 13.93 6.08 -6.46
CA ASN A 314 15.25 6.52 -6.95
C ASN A 314 15.28 6.88 -8.45
N GLY A 315 14.28 7.64 -8.92
CA GLY A 315 14.22 8.08 -10.32
C GLY A 315 13.68 7.03 -11.30
N ARG A 316 13.09 5.94 -10.80
CA ARG A 316 12.63 4.80 -11.60
C ARG A 316 11.21 4.41 -11.20
N LEU A 317 10.46 3.93 -12.18
CA LEU A 317 9.18 3.26 -11.94
C LEU A 317 9.45 1.78 -11.69
N VAL A 318 8.82 1.22 -10.66
CA VAL A 318 8.93 -0.19 -10.31
C VAL A 318 7.53 -0.77 -10.18
N THR A 319 7.28 -1.90 -10.83
CA THR A 319 6.03 -2.64 -10.68
C THR A 319 6.29 -4.10 -10.35
N GLU A 320 5.42 -4.67 -9.53
CA GLU A 320 5.33 -6.12 -9.39
C GLU A 320 4.93 -6.75 -10.72
N MET A 321 5.56 -7.89 -11.03
CA MET A 321 5.24 -8.74 -12.17
C MET A 321 5.08 -10.17 -11.69
N ASP A 322 3.85 -10.66 -11.68
CA ASP A 322 3.52 -12.01 -11.27
C ASP A 322 3.09 -12.89 -12.45
N LYS A 323 3.27 -14.20 -12.31
CA LYS A 323 2.62 -15.17 -13.17
C LYS A 323 1.21 -15.41 -12.64
N TRP A 324 0.23 -15.50 -13.54
CA TRP A 324 -1.05 -16.13 -13.23
C TRP A 324 -0.82 -17.60 -12.83
N THR A 325 -0.52 -17.86 -11.56
CA THR A 325 -0.39 -19.21 -11.01
C THR A 325 -1.23 -19.34 -9.77
N THR A 326 -2.28 -20.16 -9.86
CA THR A 326 -3.06 -20.71 -8.75
C THR A 326 -2.31 -21.83 -8.01
N GLY A 327 -0.97 -21.75 -7.98
CA GLY A 327 -0.10 -22.80 -7.48
C GLY A 327 0.18 -22.63 -5.99
N SER A 328 0.10 -23.74 -5.25
CA SER A 328 0.53 -23.86 -3.86
C SER A 328 2.06 -23.94 -3.75
N ASP A 329 2.77 -22.96 -4.33
CA ASP A 329 4.23 -22.94 -4.20
C ASP A 329 4.60 -22.43 -2.81
N ARG A 330 5.52 -23.15 -2.15
CA ARG A 330 5.93 -22.82 -0.78
C ARG A 330 6.93 -21.67 -0.73
N ASP A 331 7.65 -21.47 -1.84
CA ASP A 331 8.68 -20.46 -1.95
C ASP A 331 8.05 -19.14 -2.36
N PHE A 332 8.48 -18.06 -1.71
CA PHE A 332 8.14 -16.72 -2.15
C PHE A 332 9.06 -16.34 -3.31
N HIS A 333 8.47 -16.22 -4.49
CA HIS A 333 9.14 -15.77 -5.70
C HIS A 333 8.42 -14.53 -6.23
N ALA A 334 8.98 -13.35 -5.99
CA ALA A 334 8.50 -12.12 -6.60
C ALA A 334 9.45 -11.65 -7.69
N LYS A 335 8.89 -11.15 -8.80
CA LYS A 335 9.65 -10.53 -9.86
C LYS A 335 9.19 -9.10 -10.04
N LEU A 336 10.15 -8.19 -10.20
CA LEU A 336 9.89 -6.76 -10.27
C LEU A 336 10.44 -6.23 -11.58
N LEU A 337 9.62 -5.44 -12.26
CA LEU A 337 9.94 -4.77 -13.52
C LEU A 337 10.35 -3.34 -13.23
N TRP A 338 11.54 -2.97 -13.71
CA TRP A 338 12.10 -1.63 -13.53
C TRP A 338 12.06 -0.86 -14.83
N MET A 339 11.62 0.39 -14.74
CA MET A 339 11.46 1.30 -15.87
C MET A 339 12.04 2.68 -15.53
N ASP A 340 12.41 3.42 -16.56
CA ASP A 340 12.79 4.82 -16.41
C ASP A 340 11.56 5.73 -16.22
N GLU A 341 11.79 7.04 -16.18
CA GLU A 341 10.74 8.05 -15.98
C GLU A 341 9.71 8.14 -17.11
N ASP A 342 10.01 7.57 -18.27
CA ASP A 342 9.16 7.52 -19.47
C ASP A 342 8.55 6.13 -19.69
N GLY A 343 8.73 5.22 -18.73
CA GLY A 343 8.20 3.86 -18.78
C GLY A 343 8.99 2.90 -19.66
N ASN A 344 10.19 3.27 -20.12
CA ASN A 344 11.03 2.37 -20.91
C ASN A 344 11.69 1.33 -20.01
N TRP A 345 11.83 0.11 -20.52
CA TRP A 345 12.40 -1.01 -19.79
C TRP A 345 13.87 -0.79 -19.42
N LEU A 346 14.21 -0.98 -18.13
CA LEU A 346 15.58 -0.97 -17.63
C LEU A 346 16.09 -2.36 -17.25
N GLY A 347 15.19 -3.25 -16.81
CA GLY A 347 15.56 -4.58 -16.34
C GLY A 347 14.49 -5.21 -15.46
N THR A 348 14.82 -6.36 -14.89
CA THR A 348 14.01 -7.01 -13.85
C THR A 348 14.89 -7.46 -12.70
N THR A 349 14.36 -7.41 -11.48
CA THR A 349 14.96 -8.08 -10.31
C THR A 349 14.03 -9.18 -9.81
N GLU A 350 14.60 -10.16 -9.13
CA GLU A 350 13.88 -11.31 -8.58
C GLU A 350 14.22 -11.41 -7.09
N VAL A 351 13.18 -11.64 -6.29
CA VAL A 351 13.29 -11.92 -4.86
C VAL A 351 12.87 -13.37 -4.68
N ASN A 352 13.80 -14.18 -4.18
CA ASN A 352 13.58 -15.58 -3.89
C ASN A 352 13.79 -15.80 -2.40
N LYS A 353 12.74 -16.23 -1.69
CA LYS A 353 12.79 -16.59 -0.28
C LYS A 353 12.14 -17.95 -0.08
N THR A 354 12.73 -18.75 0.79
CA THR A 354 12.17 -20.05 1.17
C THR A 354 11.43 -19.90 2.51
N PRO A 355 10.56 -20.84 2.90
CA PRO A 355 9.92 -20.81 4.21
C PRO A 355 10.89 -20.65 5.39
N GLU A 356 12.12 -21.15 5.28
CA GLU A 356 13.17 -21.00 6.31
C GLU A 356 13.61 -19.56 6.54
N ASP A 357 13.44 -18.67 5.55
CA ASP A 357 13.67 -17.23 5.69
C ASP A 357 12.58 -16.54 6.53
N PHE A 358 11.48 -17.25 6.83
CA PHE A 358 10.33 -16.76 7.58
C PHE A 358 10.11 -17.63 8.84
N PRO A 359 10.73 -17.29 9.99
CA PRO A 359 10.82 -18.18 11.16
C PRO A 359 9.48 -18.68 11.73
N ARG A 360 8.37 -17.94 11.52
CA ARG A 360 7.03 -18.35 11.96
C ARG A 360 6.36 -19.27 10.95
N ILE A 361 6.47 -18.94 9.66
CA ILE A 361 5.96 -19.78 8.56
C ILE A 361 6.69 -21.12 8.47
N ALA A 362 8.01 -21.15 8.73
CA ALA A 362 8.81 -22.38 8.71
C ALA A 362 8.25 -23.50 9.61
N LYS A 363 7.47 -23.14 10.64
CA LYS A 363 6.85 -24.09 11.58
C LYS A 363 5.51 -24.64 11.08
N GLU A 364 4.91 -24.00 10.08
CA GLU A 364 3.61 -24.35 9.53
C GLU A 364 3.71 -25.43 8.44
N LYS A 365 2.77 -26.38 8.47
CA LYS A 365 2.86 -27.59 7.62
C LYS A 365 2.45 -27.37 6.17
N LYS A 366 1.69 -26.31 5.87
CA LYS A 366 1.07 -26.05 4.55
C LYS A 366 0.82 -24.55 4.28
N PRO A 367 1.84 -23.79 3.85
CA PRO A 367 1.57 -22.46 3.29
C PRO A 367 0.79 -22.57 1.98
N SER A 368 -0.19 -21.68 1.77
CA SER A 368 -1.00 -21.71 0.54
C SER A 368 -0.59 -20.66 -0.48
N THR A 369 -0.24 -19.44 -0.04
CA THR A 369 0.24 -18.36 -0.91
C THR A 369 1.03 -17.31 -0.12
N LEU A 370 2.10 -16.78 -0.72
CA LEU A 370 2.81 -15.57 -0.31
C LEU A 370 2.71 -14.57 -1.46
N GLY A 371 2.21 -13.36 -1.20
CA GLY A 371 2.01 -12.33 -2.21
C GLY A 371 2.52 -10.97 -1.75
N ILE A 372 2.88 -10.10 -2.69
CA ILE A 372 3.16 -8.69 -2.35
C ILE A 372 1.83 -7.96 -2.24
N THR A 373 1.61 -7.31 -1.10
CA THR A 373 0.44 -6.44 -0.90
C THR A 373 0.77 -4.98 -1.14
N SER A 374 2.03 -4.58 -0.96
CA SER A 374 2.49 -3.22 -1.19
C SER A 374 3.99 -3.17 -1.43
N LEU A 375 4.42 -2.23 -2.26
CA LEU A 375 5.82 -1.84 -2.41
C LEU A 375 6.03 -0.50 -1.69
N ILE A 376 7.04 -0.42 -0.83
CA ILE A 376 7.28 0.67 0.11
C ILE A 376 8.66 1.28 -0.16
N PRO A 377 8.74 2.43 -0.86
CA PRO A 377 10.00 3.12 -1.07
C PRO A 377 10.43 3.87 0.20
N THR A 378 11.66 3.62 0.67
CA THR A 378 12.28 4.38 1.77
C THR A 378 13.72 4.78 1.44
N SER A 379 14.32 5.64 2.26
CA SER A 379 15.75 5.96 2.14
C SER A 379 16.67 4.77 2.45
N GLY A 380 16.15 3.70 3.06
CA GLY A 380 16.88 2.48 3.39
C GLY A 380 16.82 1.40 2.30
N GLY A 381 15.97 1.59 1.28
CA GLY A 381 15.75 0.63 0.21
C GLY A 381 14.31 0.64 -0.29
N LEU A 382 14.04 -0.15 -1.33
CA LEU A 382 12.70 -0.57 -1.69
C LEU A 382 12.34 -1.85 -0.93
N TRP A 383 11.18 -1.86 -0.28
CA TRP A 383 10.69 -3.01 0.50
C TRP A 383 9.37 -3.51 -0.06
N ALA A 384 9.15 -4.82 -0.05
CA ALA A 384 7.88 -5.44 -0.33
C ALA A 384 7.23 -5.87 0.98
N LEU A 385 6.04 -5.34 1.27
CA LEU A 385 5.16 -5.89 2.29
C LEU A 385 4.51 -7.14 1.71
N ILE A 386 4.77 -8.26 2.35
CA ILE A 386 4.21 -9.55 1.94
C ILE A 386 3.24 -10.03 3.00
N ASP A 387 2.12 -10.57 2.54
CA ASP A 387 1.21 -11.28 3.41
C ASP A 387 1.27 -12.78 3.17
N TYR A 388 1.00 -13.51 4.24
CA TYR A 388 0.90 -14.96 4.24
C TYR A 388 -0.57 -15.36 4.43
N GLU A 389 -1.08 -16.18 3.51
CA GLU A 389 -2.40 -16.79 3.64
C GLU A 389 -2.30 -18.32 3.60
N ALA A 390 -2.90 -19.02 4.58
CA ALA A 390 -3.14 -20.46 4.46
C ALA A 390 -4.49 -20.81 3.81
N GLU A 391 -4.62 -22.09 3.49
CA GLU A 391 -5.63 -22.70 2.62
C GLU A 391 -7.05 -22.14 2.85
N LYS A 392 -7.57 -21.42 1.82
CA LYS A 392 -8.85 -20.68 1.75
C LYS A 392 -10.11 -21.55 1.87
N SER A 393 -10.26 -22.28 2.98
CA SER A 393 -11.47 -23.07 3.23
C SER A 393 -12.41 -22.42 4.26
N THR A 394 -11.90 -21.65 5.22
CA THR A 394 -12.72 -20.91 6.21
C THR A 394 -12.02 -19.63 6.69
N HIS A 395 -12.80 -18.61 7.11
CA HIS A 395 -12.27 -17.37 7.70
C HIS A 395 -11.42 -17.60 8.96
N LEU A 396 -11.80 -18.57 9.80
CA LEU A 396 -11.02 -18.96 10.98
C LEU A 396 -9.62 -19.47 10.60
N LYS A 397 -9.51 -20.26 9.53
CA LYS A 397 -8.22 -20.78 9.04
C LYS A 397 -7.35 -19.73 8.39
N GLN A 398 -7.95 -18.71 7.76
CA GLN A 398 -7.18 -17.57 7.24
C GLN A 398 -6.44 -16.87 8.38
N MET A 399 -7.11 -16.68 9.52
CA MET A 399 -6.44 -16.06 10.64
C MET A 399 -5.48 -16.94 11.42
N ASP A 400 -5.58 -18.27 11.28
CA ASP A 400 -4.62 -19.16 11.94
C ASP A 400 -3.18 -18.93 11.44
N THR A 401 -3.02 -18.15 10.37
CA THR A 401 -1.82 -18.14 9.53
C THR A 401 -1.53 -16.79 8.90
N LYS A 402 -2.10 -15.68 9.36
CA LYS A 402 -1.74 -14.37 8.80
C LYS A 402 -0.59 -13.76 9.60
N ASP A 403 0.58 -13.74 8.97
CA ASP A 403 1.78 -13.05 9.42
C ASP A 403 2.23 -12.13 8.27
N ASP A 404 2.68 -10.93 8.61
CA ASP A 404 3.21 -9.96 7.66
C ASP A 404 4.72 -9.82 7.82
N TYR A 405 5.40 -9.75 6.68
CA TYR A 405 6.85 -9.56 6.61
C TYR A 405 7.19 -8.45 5.63
N LEU A 406 8.35 -7.83 5.84
CA LEU A 406 8.93 -6.91 4.89
C LEU A 406 10.16 -7.56 4.28
N VAL A 407 10.19 -7.65 2.96
CA VAL A 407 11.33 -8.22 2.22
C VAL A 407 12.00 -7.13 1.42
N LYS A 408 13.31 -6.98 1.59
CA LYS A 408 14.07 -5.99 0.83
C LYS A 408 14.18 -6.42 -0.63
N VAL A 409 13.89 -5.49 -1.53
CA VAL A 409 13.98 -5.70 -2.97
C VAL A 409 15.40 -5.38 -3.45
N PRO A 410 16.07 -6.32 -4.16
CA PRO A 410 17.31 -6.02 -4.87
C PRO A 410 17.10 -4.94 -5.92
N GLU A 411 18.02 -3.98 -5.98
CA GLU A 411 18.01 -2.86 -6.92
C GLU A 411 18.80 -3.16 -8.20
N LEU A 412 18.49 -2.45 -9.29
CA LEU A 412 19.25 -2.46 -10.55
C LEU A 412 20.40 -1.45 -10.59
#